data_AF-A0A2V6IJL1-F1
#
_entry.id   AF-A0A2V6IJL1-F1
#
_cell.length_a   1.000
_cell.length_b   1.000
_cell.length_c   1.000
_cell.angle_alpha   90.00
_cell.angle_beta   90.00
_cell.angle_gamma   90.00
#
_symmetry.space_group_name_H-M   'P 1'
#
loop_
_entity.id
_entity.type
_entity.pdbx_description
1 polymer ?
#
loop_
_entity_poly.entity_id
_entity_poly.type
_entity_poly.pdbx_seq_one_letter_code
_entity_poly.pdbx_strand_id
1 'polypeptide(L)'
;MRSNRHRASSFYFVVPAVVFGFGVLFVRSFIRRGSLFLASLAFPAYWVAYEYRTAMASPHSTWGNLAYTQMNCLPVIQIAAITGIWGISFIVFLFAGAAAALLSGAGERWQRRLLPVAVGLV
;
A
#
# COMPACT_ATOMS: atom_id res chain seq x y z
N MET A 1 -14.20 -3.74 -35.51
CA MET A 1 -13.98 -4.06 -34.08
C MET A 1 -12.67 -3.44 -33.53
N ARG A 2 -12.51 -2.10 -33.56
CA ARG A 2 -11.28 -1.41 -33.11
C ARG A 2 -11.51 -0.26 -32.10
N SER A 3 -12.77 0.10 -31.82
CA SER A 3 -13.14 1.34 -31.10
C SER A 3 -13.16 1.22 -29.56
N ASN A 4 -13.34 0.03 -28.98
CA ASN A 4 -13.45 -0.13 -27.51
C ASN A 4 -12.12 -0.28 -26.74
N ARG A 5 -10.98 -0.40 -27.44
CA ARG A 5 -9.69 -0.68 -26.79
C ARG A 5 -9.17 0.50 -25.95
N HIS A 6 -9.48 1.74 -26.36
CA HIS A 6 -9.06 2.95 -25.64
C HIS A 6 -9.89 3.23 -24.37
N ARG A 7 -11.17 2.86 -24.36
CA ARG A 7 -12.02 3.02 -23.17
C ARG A 7 -11.61 2.06 -22.06
N ALA A 8 -11.36 0.80 -22.41
CA ALA A 8 -10.90 -0.20 -21.46
C ALA A 8 -9.62 0.24 -20.74
N SER A 9 -8.61 0.71 -21.50
CA SER A 9 -7.33 1.20 -20.94
C SER A 9 -7.48 2.37 -19.96
N SER A 10 -8.41 3.30 -20.19
CA SER A 10 -8.62 4.42 -19.26
C SER A 10 -9.21 3.97 -17.93
N PHE A 11 -10.18 3.04 -17.94
CA PHE A 11 -10.77 2.51 -16.71
C PHE A 11 -9.77 1.76 -15.84
N TYR A 12 -8.79 1.07 -16.45
CA TYR A 12 -7.74 0.35 -15.72
C TYR A 12 -6.88 1.27 -14.83
N PHE A 13 -6.65 2.53 -15.21
CA PHE A 13 -5.87 3.46 -14.38
C PHE A 13 -6.75 4.29 -13.44
N VAL A 14 -7.96 4.62 -13.88
CA VAL A 14 -8.89 5.44 -13.09
C VAL A 14 -9.37 4.70 -11.84
N VAL A 15 -9.69 3.40 -11.94
CA VAL A 15 -10.20 2.63 -10.80
C VAL A 15 -9.18 2.55 -9.66
N PRO A 16 -7.91 2.12 -9.87
CA PRO A 16 -6.89 2.13 -8.83
C PRO A 16 -6.62 3.52 -8.27
N ALA A 17 -6.63 4.58 -9.10
CA ALA A 17 -6.41 5.94 -8.63
C ALA A 17 -7.52 6.42 -7.69
N VAL A 18 -8.79 6.11 -7.99
CA VAL A 18 -9.92 6.42 -7.13
C VAL A 18 -9.85 5.63 -5.82
N VAL A 19 -9.55 4.32 -5.89
CA VAL A 19 -9.37 3.45 -4.72
C VAL A 19 -8.23 3.94 -3.83
N PHE A 20 -7.13 4.39 -4.43
CA PHE A 20 -6.00 4.99 -3.73
C PHE A 20 -6.40 6.27 -3.01
N GLY A 21 -7.15 7.16 -3.69
CA GLY A 21 -7.69 8.38 -3.10
C GLY A 21 -8.56 8.09 -1.87
N PHE A 22 -9.45 7.10 -1.95
CA PHE A 22 -10.24 6.65 -0.79
C PHE A 22 -9.35 6.09 0.33
N GLY A 23 -8.30 5.34 0.00
CA GLY A 23 -7.32 4.85 0.98
C GLY A 23 -6.61 5.99 1.71
N VAL A 24 -6.22 7.06 1.01
CA VAL A 24 -5.61 8.25 1.60
C VAL A 24 -6.58 8.97 2.55
N LEU A 25 -7.85 9.11 2.16
CA LEU A 25 -8.89 9.71 3.02
C LEU A 25 -9.15 8.85 4.27
N PHE A 26 -9.15 7.53 4.11
CA PHE A 26 -9.28 6.59 5.22
C PHE A 26 -8.15 6.79 6.24
N VAL A 27 -6.89 6.81 5.79
CA VAL A 27 -5.71 7.07 6.64
C VAL A 27 -5.77 8.46 7.28
N ARG A 28 -6.16 9.49 6.52
CA ARG A 28 -6.33 10.85 7.04
C ARG A 28 -7.32 10.88 8.20
N SER A 29 -8.37 10.07 8.17
CA SER A 29 -9.32 9.98 9.29
C SER A 29 -8.66 9.45 10.57
N PHE A 30 -7.73 8.48 10.47
CA PHE A 30 -6.99 7.95 11.62
C PHE A 30 -5.94 8.93 12.16
N ILE A 31 -5.25 9.65 11.27
CA ILE A 31 -4.30 10.70 11.65
C ILE A 31 -5.04 11.80 12.44
N ARG A 32 -6.23 12.21 11.99
CA ARG A 32 -7.06 13.21 12.69
C ARG A 32 -7.57 12.75 14.06
N ARG A 33 -7.66 11.43 14.28
CA ARG A 33 -8.01 10.81 15.57
C ARG A 33 -6.80 10.65 16.50
N GLY A 34 -5.60 11.04 16.08
CA GLY A 34 -4.39 11.02 16.90
C GLY A 34 -3.68 9.67 16.97
N SER A 35 -4.13 8.65 16.24
CA SER A 35 -3.47 7.34 16.22
C SER A 35 -2.60 7.15 14.99
N LEU A 36 -1.31 7.49 15.12
CA LEU A 36 -0.34 7.33 14.03
C LEU A 36 -0.05 5.86 13.71
N PHE A 37 -0.03 4.99 14.72
CA PHE A 37 0.26 3.57 14.53
C PHE A 37 -0.85 2.88 13.72
N LEU A 38 -2.11 3.18 14.04
CA LEU A 38 -3.23 2.69 13.23
C LEU A 38 -3.21 3.31 11.84
N ALA A 39 -2.83 4.59 11.69
CA ALA A 39 -2.73 5.21 10.38
C ALA A 39 -1.66 4.55 9.49
N SER A 40 -0.49 4.19 10.03
CA SER A 40 0.58 3.52 9.30
C SER A 40 0.23 2.09 8.89
N LEU A 41 -0.60 1.39 9.67
CA LEU A 41 -1.03 0.02 9.38
C LEU A 41 -2.30 -0.04 8.51
N ALA A 42 -3.18 0.96 8.63
CA ALA A 42 -4.44 1.04 7.90
C ALA A 42 -4.25 1.08 6.38
N PHE A 43 -3.24 1.83 5.92
CA PHE A 43 -2.96 1.96 4.49
C PHE A 43 -2.47 0.65 3.83
N PRO A 44 -1.39 0.01 4.31
CA PRO A 44 -0.91 -1.23 3.72
C PRO A 44 -1.96 -2.34 3.81
N ALA A 45 -2.71 -2.42 4.92
CA ALA A 45 -3.79 -3.41 5.04
C ALA A 45 -4.92 -3.19 4.02
N TYR A 46 -5.38 -1.94 3.84
CA TYR A 46 -6.40 -1.58 2.87
C TYR A 46 -5.95 -1.87 1.44
N TRP A 47 -4.73 -1.47 1.08
CA TRP A 47 -4.22 -1.62 -0.28
C TRP A 47 -4.00 -3.09 -0.63
N VAL A 48 -3.36 -3.87 0.24
CA VAL A 48 -3.12 -5.30 -0.01
C VAL A 48 -4.44 -6.07 -0.12
N ALA A 49 -5.46 -5.74 0.69
CA ALA A 49 -6.79 -6.34 0.56
C ALA A 49 -7.48 -5.98 -0.77
N TYR A 50 -7.23 -4.78 -1.30
CA TYR A 50 -7.66 -4.41 -2.64
C TYR A 50 -6.90 -5.21 -3.71
N GLU A 51 -5.57 -5.23 -3.66
CA GLU A 51 -4.77 -5.95 -4.66
C GLU A 51 -5.12 -7.45 -4.69
N TYR A 52 -5.33 -8.07 -3.52
CA TYR A 52 -5.76 -9.47 -3.40
C TYR A 52 -7.11 -9.73 -4.06
N ARG A 53 -8.11 -8.87 -3.77
CA ARG A 53 -9.44 -8.98 -4.40
C ARG A 53 -9.37 -8.76 -5.91
N THR A 54 -8.57 -7.80 -6.37
CA THR A 54 -8.41 -7.58 -7.81
C THR A 54 -7.72 -8.74 -8.50
N ALA A 55 -6.75 -9.40 -7.86
CA ALA A 55 -6.09 -10.56 -8.46
C ALA A 55 -7.00 -11.78 -8.57
N MET A 56 -7.95 -11.95 -7.64
CA MET A 56 -8.96 -12.99 -7.74
C MET A 56 -9.99 -12.72 -8.84
N ALA A 57 -10.35 -11.46 -9.07
CA ALA A 57 -11.39 -11.08 -10.03
C ALA A 57 -10.86 -10.79 -11.44
N SER A 58 -9.58 -10.44 -11.59
CA SER A 58 -9.00 -10.01 -12.85
C SER A 58 -8.47 -11.19 -13.68
N PRO A 59 -8.75 -11.24 -14.99
CA PRO A 59 -8.15 -12.21 -15.90
C PRO A 59 -6.61 -12.11 -15.96
N HIS A 60 -6.07 -10.95 -15.60
CA HIS A 60 -4.63 -10.67 -15.63
C HIS A 60 -3.95 -10.98 -14.27
N SER A 61 -4.69 -11.58 -13.33
CA SER A 61 -4.19 -11.92 -11.99
C SER A 61 -3.57 -10.70 -11.31
N THR A 62 -2.28 -10.77 -10.96
CA THR A 62 -1.56 -9.78 -10.16
C THR A 62 -0.97 -8.63 -10.97
N TRP A 63 -1.34 -8.46 -12.24
CA TRP A 63 -0.73 -7.46 -13.12
C TRP A 63 -0.75 -6.04 -12.52
N GLY A 64 0.42 -5.39 -12.48
CA GLY A 64 0.58 -4.05 -11.90
C GLY A 64 0.77 -4.00 -10.38
N ASN A 65 0.93 -5.15 -9.71
CA ASN A 65 1.18 -5.21 -8.27
C ASN A 65 2.50 -4.51 -7.87
N LEU A 66 2.52 -3.82 -6.73
CA LEU A 66 3.70 -3.09 -6.27
C LEU A 66 4.91 -3.99 -6.02
N ALA A 67 4.71 -5.26 -5.65
CA ALA A 67 5.79 -6.21 -5.41
C ALA A 67 6.73 -6.39 -6.61
N TYR A 68 6.25 -6.17 -7.83
CA TYR A 68 7.09 -6.23 -9.04
C TYR A 68 8.21 -5.19 -9.03
N THR A 69 8.01 -4.04 -8.38
CA THR A 69 9.06 -3.00 -8.28
C THR A 69 10.22 -3.44 -7.38
N GLN A 70 9.98 -4.40 -6.48
CA GLN A 70 10.96 -4.90 -5.52
C GLN A 70 11.67 -6.17 -5.99
N MET A 71 11.47 -6.60 -7.24
CA MET A 71 12.06 -7.83 -7.76
C MET A 71 13.60 -7.85 -7.74
N ASN A 72 14.24 -6.68 -7.85
CA ASN A 72 15.69 -6.58 -7.82
C ASN A 72 16.27 -6.40 -6.41
N CYS A 73 15.41 -6.38 -5.38
CA CYS A 73 15.80 -6.22 -3.98
C CYS A 73 15.79 -7.58 -3.28
N LEU A 74 16.94 -8.27 -3.30
CA LEU A 74 17.07 -9.63 -2.76
C LEU A 74 16.54 -9.80 -1.32
N PRO A 75 16.82 -8.90 -0.36
CA PRO A 75 16.29 -9.06 1.00
C PRO A 75 14.75 -9.00 1.06
N VAL A 76 14.15 -8.18 0.20
CA VAL A 76 12.69 -7.98 0.16
C VAL A 76 12.01 -9.13 -0.59
N ILE A 77 12.58 -9.60 -1.69
CA ILE A 77 11.96 -10.68 -2.48
C ILE A 77 11.92 -12.02 -1.72
N GLN A 78 12.85 -12.25 -0.79
CA GLN A 78 12.84 -13.44 0.06
C GLN A 78 11.57 -13.55 0.92
N ILE A 79 10.95 -12.43 1.26
CA ILE A 79 9.70 -12.39 2.03
C ILE A 79 8.54 -13.02 1.25
N ALA A 80 8.60 -13.00 -0.09
CA ALA A 80 7.62 -13.69 -0.92
C ALA A 80 7.60 -15.20 -0.70
N ALA A 81 8.68 -15.82 -0.23
CA ALA A 81 8.70 -17.25 0.07
C ALA A 81 7.75 -17.65 1.21
N ILE A 82 7.48 -16.72 2.14
CA ILE A 82 6.63 -16.97 3.33
C ILE A 82 5.23 -16.41 3.12
N THR A 83 5.13 -15.20 2.56
CA THR A 83 3.87 -14.42 2.51
C THR A 83 3.34 -14.21 1.10
N GLY A 84 4.10 -14.62 0.08
CA GLY A 84 3.84 -14.27 -1.31
C GLY A 84 4.09 -12.79 -1.61
N ILE A 85 3.71 -12.37 -2.82
CA ILE A 85 3.85 -10.97 -3.28
C ILE A 85 3.08 -9.97 -2.39
N TRP A 86 2.06 -10.43 -1.66
CA TRP A 86 1.23 -9.60 -0.78
C TRP A 86 2.01 -9.02 0.39
N GLY A 87 2.92 -9.81 0.98
CA GLY A 87 3.76 -9.31 2.08
C GLY A 87 4.77 -8.28 1.61
N ILE A 88 5.26 -8.40 0.37
CA ILE A 88 6.14 -7.38 -0.23
C ILE A 88 5.37 -6.05 -0.37
N SER A 89 4.18 -6.06 -1.00
CA SER A 89 3.35 -4.85 -1.10
C SER A 89 3.05 -4.26 0.27
N PHE A 90 2.72 -5.11 1.25
CA PHE A 90 2.43 -4.69 2.62
C PHE A 90 3.58 -3.91 3.24
N ILE A 91 4.80 -4.46 3.15
CA ILE A 91 6.00 -3.86 3.76
C ILE A 91 6.36 -2.54 3.09
N VAL A 92 6.30 -2.47 1.75
CA VAL A 92 6.58 -1.22 1.03
C VAL A 92 5.58 -0.12 1.40
N PHE A 93 4.30 -0.45 1.50
CA PHE A 93 3.29 0.53 1.93
C PHE A 93 3.37 0.86 3.42
N LEU A 94 3.81 -0.07 4.26
CA LEU A 94 4.07 0.18 5.67
C LEU A 94 5.19 1.21 5.84
N PHE A 95 6.28 1.06 5.07
CA PHE A 95 7.36 2.05 5.03
C PHE A 95 6.84 3.43 4.61
N ALA A 96 6.11 3.50 3.50
CA ALA A 96 5.54 4.76 3.00
C ALA A 96 4.57 5.40 4.02
N GLY A 97 3.71 4.61 4.66
CA GLY A 97 2.78 5.06 5.68
C GLY A 97 3.47 5.55 6.95
N ALA A 98 4.53 4.86 7.38
CA ALA A 98 5.33 5.27 8.54
C ALA A 98 6.14 6.55 8.25
N ALA A 99 6.73 6.67 7.06
CA ALA A 99 7.39 7.90 6.61
C ALA A 99 6.41 9.08 6.56
N ALA A 100 5.21 8.88 6.00
CA ALA A 100 4.17 9.91 5.97
C ALA A 100 3.71 10.31 7.39
N ALA A 101 3.56 9.35 8.30
CA ALA A 101 3.21 9.60 9.70
C ALA A 101 4.30 10.41 10.42
N LEU A 102 5.58 10.10 10.21
CA LEU A 102 6.70 10.86 10.77
C LEU A 102 6.73 12.30 10.24
N LEU A 103 6.56 12.48 8.92
CA LEU A 103 6.55 13.80 8.28
C LEU A 103 5.30 14.63 8.63
N SER A 104 4.18 13.98 8.98
CA SER A 104 2.93 14.67 9.32
C SER A 104 3.02 15.53 10.58
N GLY A 105 4.02 15.29 11.45
CA GLY A 105 4.18 16.02 12.70
C GLY A 105 2.99 15.90 13.65
N ALA A 106 2.07 14.96 13.44
CA ALA A 106 0.94 14.65 14.31
C ALA A 106 1.33 13.61 15.38
N GLY A 107 0.45 13.32 16.35
CA GLY A 107 0.54 12.18 17.28
C GLY A 107 1.49 12.29 18.48
N GLU A 108 1.31 11.36 19.43
CA GLU A 108 1.93 11.38 20.77
C GLU A 108 3.42 11.02 20.77
N ARG A 109 4.15 11.51 21.79
CA ARG A 109 5.62 11.43 21.89
C ARG A 109 6.16 9.99 21.88
N TRP A 110 5.38 9.00 22.34
CA TRP A 110 5.76 7.59 22.33
C TRP A 110 5.57 6.94 20.95
N GLN A 111 4.52 7.29 20.22
CA GLN A 111 4.27 6.81 18.85
C GLN A 111 5.39 7.27 17.91
N ARG A 112 5.84 8.52 18.07
CA ARG A 112 6.99 9.07 17.33
C ARG A 112 8.32 8.38 17.63
N ARG A 113 8.46 7.69 18.77
CA ARG A 113 9.66 6.92 19.12
C ARG A 113 9.65 5.52 18.54
N LEU A 114 8.47 4.94 18.30
CA LEU A 114 8.32 3.60 17.73
C LEU A 114 8.35 3.59 16.20
N LEU A 115 7.86 4.65 15.55
CA LEU A 115 7.83 4.76 14.09
C LEU A 115 9.22 4.73 13.41
N PRO A 116 10.29 5.35 13.95
CA PRO A 116 11.64 5.25 13.37
C PRO A 116 12.21 3.84 13.46
N VAL A 117 11.87 3.09 14.51
CA VAL A 117 12.26 1.69 14.67
C VAL A 117 11.55 0.82 13.64
N ALA A 118 10.25 1.07 13.42
CA ALA A 118 9.50 0.39 12.37
C ALA A 118 10.00 0.74 10.96
N VAL A 119 10.41 1.99 10.72
CA VAL A 119 11.00 2.43 9.44
C VAL A 119 12.40 1.86 9.23
N GLY A 120 13.22 1.74 10.28
CA GLY A 120 14.57 1.18 10.18
C GLY A 120 14.63 -0.34 10.14
N LEU A 121 13.55 -1.03 10.54
CA LEU A 121 13.42 -2.49 10.46
C LEU A 121 12.87 -2.98 9.10
N VAL A 122 12.28 -2.08 8.31
CA VAL A 122 11.75 -2.34 6.98
C VAL A 122 12.79 -1.97 5.93
#